data_AF-M6UQ77-F1
#
_entry.id   AF-M6UQ77-F1
#
_cell.length_a   1.000
_cell.length_b   1.000
_cell.length_c   1.000
_cell.angle_alpha   90.00
_cell.angle_beta   90.00
_cell.angle_gamma   90.00
#
_symmetry.space_group_name_H-M   'P 1'
#
loop_
_entity.id
_entity.type
_entity.pdbx_description
1 polymer ?
#
loop_
_entity_poly.entity_id
_entity_poly.type
_entity_poly.pdbx_seq_one_letter_code
_entity_poly.pdbx_strand_id
1 'polypeptide(L)'
;MPEYSDLFDFKYTPKGIVYHAIDYSGYSGEVTISDSLKSFNGFFEDSKRRRIGFQVQNGSVYRETNIANIYSTDPQIPTFNRIFSQANAHIPNFAKAIKTYDFDSGGTSIPIPTSVKDEAEKIYKDIREILIVALIAFLLWQIFGDEIMGRKKR
;
A
#
# COMPACT_ATOMS: atom_id res chain seq x y z
N MET A 1 -30.47 19.37 12.29
CA MET A 1 -29.35 18.41 12.33
C MET A 1 -28.15 19.11 11.72
N PRO A 2 -26.98 19.16 12.38
CA PRO A 2 -25.80 19.68 11.72
C PRO A 2 -25.32 18.67 10.69
N GLU A 3 -25.04 19.14 9.48
CA GLU A 3 -24.36 18.38 8.44
C GLU A 3 -22.92 18.12 8.90
N TYR A 4 -22.59 16.85 9.13
CA TYR A 4 -21.21 16.45 9.37
C TYR A 4 -20.45 16.64 8.06
N SER A 5 -19.38 17.44 8.09
CA SER A 5 -18.47 17.59 6.96
C SER A 5 -17.96 16.21 6.53
N ASP A 6 -17.80 16.01 5.22
CA ASP A 6 -17.24 14.83 4.54
C ASP A 6 -15.91 14.28 5.13
N LEU A 7 -15.30 14.99 6.08
CA LEU A 7 -14.15 14.58 6.90
C LEU A 7 -14.41 13.38 7.83
N PHE A 8 -15.66 13.00 8.10
CA PHE A 8 -16.01 11.85 8.96
C PHE A 8 -16.56 10.64 8.22
N ASP A 9 -16.75 10.74 6.91
CA ASP A 9 -17.11 9.58 6.11
C ASP A 9 -15.79 8.95 5.63
N PHE A 10 -15.31 7.92 6.34
CA PHE A 10 -14.14 7.10 5.95
C PHE A 10 -14.38 6.31 4.65
N LYS A 11 -15.27 6.80 3.79
CA LYS A 11 -15.66 6.23 2.53
C LYS A 11 -14.53 6.45 1.54
N TYR A 12 -13.83 5.37 1.25
CA TYR A 12 -12.83 5.36 0.19
C TYR A 12 -13.46 5.81 -1.13
N THR A 13 -12.95 6.92 -1.65
CA THR A 13 -13.29 7.41 -2.98
C THR A 13 -12.10 7.08 -3.89
N PRO A 14 -12.26 6.18 -4.88
CA PRO A 14 -11.24 5.95 -5.89
C PRO A 14 -10.83 7.26 -6.55
N LYS A 15 -9.53 7.52 -6.64
CA LYS A 15 -8.95 8.65 -7.36
C LYS A 15 -8.92 8.40 -8.86
N GLY A 16 -8.88 7.14 -9.26
CA GLY A 16 -8.92 6.71 -10.65
C GLY A 16 -9.66 5.38 -10.81
N ILE A 17 -9.35 4.69 -11.91
CA ILE A 17 -9.86 3.36 -12.18
C ILE A 17 -9.18 2.37 -11.23
N VAL A 18 -9.97 1.53 -10.57
CA VAL A 18 -9.46 0.42 -9.76
C VAL A 18 -9.33 -0.83 -10.61
N TYR A 19 -8.23 -1.54 -10.41
CA TYR A 19 -7.90 -2.76 -11.10
C TYR A 19 -7.68 -3.89 -10.12
N HIS A 20 -8.18 -5.08 -10.45
CA HIS A 20 -7.73 -6.32 -9.83
C HIS A 20 -6.51 -6.83 -10.57
N ALA A 21 -5.43 -7.11 -9.86
CA ALA A 21 -4.17 -7.56 -10.43
C ALA A 21 -3.79 -8.96 -9.96
N ILE A 22 -3.27 -9.76 -10.88
CA ILE A 22 -2.44 -10.93 -10.61
C ILE A 22 -0.99 -10.55 -10.90
N ASP A 23 -0.17 -10.59 -9.86
CA ASP A 23 1.26 -10.32 -9.90
C ASP A 23 2.03 -11.63 -9.80
N TYR A 24 2.75 -11.94 -10.88
CA TYR A 24 3.57 -13.14 -11.02
C TYR A 24 5.06 -12.80 -11.06
N SER A 25 5.46 -11.64 -10.51
CA SER A 25 6.87 -11.26 -10.40
C SER A 25 7.66 -12.19 -9.46
N GLY A 26 6.98 -12.90 -8.56
CA GLY A 26 7.59 -13.89 -7.66
C GLY A 26 7.97 -15.21 -8.34
N TYR A 27 7.59 -15.41 -9.61
CA TYR A 27 7.94 -16.59 -10.40
C TYR A 27 8.77 -16.17 -11.62
N SER A 28 9.97 -16.76 -11.77
CA SER A 28 10.89 -16.45 -12.88
C SER A 28 10.64 -17.26 -14.15
N GLY A 29 9.81 -18.29 -14.09
CA GLY A 29 9.50 -19.14 -15.25
C GLY A 29 8.47 -18.53 -16.20
N GLU A 30 8.10 -19.34 -17.20
CA GLU A 30 7.08 -18.99 -18.18
C GLU A 30 5.67 -19.07 -17.57
N VAL A 31 4.86 -18.06 -17.90
CA VAL A 31 3.48 -17.93 -17.46
C VAL A 31 2.60 -17.86 -18.71
N THR A 32 1.55 -18.67 -18.72
CA THR A 32 0.56 -18.71 -19.79
C THR A 32 -0.56 -17.71 -19.50
N ILE A 33 -0.73 -16.74 -20.38
CA ILE A 33 -1.85 -15.79 -20.34
C ILE A 33 -2.93 -16.27 -21.31
N SER A 34 -3.96 -16.93 -20.79
CA SER A 34 -5.07 -17.46 -21.62
C SER A 34 -5.84 -16.33 -22.31
N ASP A 35 -6.23 -16.53 -23.57
CA ASP A 35 -7.07 -15.56 -24.31
C ASP A 35 -8.41 -15.30 -23.63
N SER A 36 -8.91 -16.24 -22.82
CA SER A 36 -10.12 -16.02 -22.00
C SER A 36 -9.97 -14.85 -21.03
N LEU A 37 -8.77 -14.60 -20.50
CA LEU A 37 -8.50 -13.48 -19.59
C LEU A 37 -8.61 -12.13 -20.31
N LYS A 38 -8.30 -12.09 -21.61
CA LYS A 38 -8.34 -10.86 -22.43
C LYS A 38 -9.78 -10.37 -22.68
N SER A 39 -10.78 -11.20 -22.41
CA SER A 39 -12.19 -10.83 -22.52
C SER A 39 -12.72 -10.01 -21.33
N PHE A 40 -11.95 -9.92 -20.24
CA PHE A 40 -12.36 -9.18 -19.06
C PHE A 40 -12.28 -7.67 -19.31
N ASN A 41 -13.19 -6.93 -18.68
CA ASN A 41 -13.31 -5.50 -18.89
C ASN A 41 -12.01 -4.76 -18.54
N GLY A 42 -11.52 -3.91 -19.44
CA GLY A 42 -10.29 -3.15 -19.22
C GLY A 42 -9.07 -4.03 -18.92
N PHE A 43 -9.02 -5.24 -19.51
CA PHE A 43 -7.87 -6.13 -19.35
C PHE A 43 -6.56 -5.40 -19.69
N PHE A 44 -5.55 -5.62 -18.87
CA PHE A 44 -4.21 -5.10 -19.12
C PHE A 44 -3.15 -6.17 -18.84
N GLU A 45 -2.02 -5.99 -19.53
CA GLU A 45 -0.80 -6.75 -19.31
C GLU A 45 0.36 -5.77 -19.15
N ASP A 46 1.03 -5.84 -18.01
CA ASP A 46 2.25 -5.10 -17.71
C ASP A 46 3.41 -6.09 -17.64
N SER A 47 4.05 -6.32 -18.79
CA SER A 47 5.17 -7.25 -18.91
C SER A 47 6.39 -6.81 -18.09
N LYS A 48 6.57 -5.50 -17.85
CA LYS A 48 7.70 -4.96 -17.08
C LYS A 48 7.56 -5.29 -15.59
N ARG A 49 6.35 -5.15 -15.05
CA ARG A 49 6.05 -5.46 -13.65
C ARG A 49 5.61 -6.91 -13.44
N ARG A 50 5.45 -7.69 -14.53
CA ARG A 50 4.97 -9.08 -14.52
C ARG A 50 3.59 -9.19 -13.87
N ARG A 51 2.64 -8.42 -14.41
CA ARG A 51 1.27 -8.38 -13.91
C ARG A 51 0.27 -8.40 -15.04
N ILE A 52 -0.86 -9.03 -14.78
CA ILE A 52 -2.07 -8.87 -15.59
C ILE A 52 -3.21 -8.47 -14.67
N GLY A 53 -4.29 -7.98 -15.26
CA GLY A 53 -5.46 -7.67 -14.47
C GLY A 53 -6.60 -7.17 -15.32
N PHE A 54 -7.66 -6.75 -14.65
CA PHE A 54 -8.84 -6.18 -15.28
C PHE A 54 -9.42 -5.06 -14.40
N GLN A 55 -10.18 -4.18 -15.02
CA GLN A 55 -10.87 -3.10 -14.33
C GLN A 55 -12.08 -3.66 -13.57
N VAL A 56 -12.13 -3.42 -12.26
CA VAL A 56 -13.27 -3.81 -11.44
C VAL A 56 -14.46 -2.87 -11.62
N GLN A 57 -15.66 -3.37 -11.33
CA GLN A 57 -16.90 -2.61 -11.43
C GLN A 57 -16.94 -1.45 -10.44
N ASN A 58 -17.48 -0.32 -10.89
CA ASN A 58 -17.70 0.83 -10.01
C ASN A 58 -18.68 0.46 -8.89
N GLY A 59 -18.30 0.76 -7.64
CA GLY A 59 -19.12 0.48 -6.45
C GLY A 59 -18.85 -0.87 -5.77
N SER A 60 -18.04 -1.76 -6.36
CA SER A 60 -17.56 -2.97 -5.67
C SER A 60 -16.32 -2.72 -4.80
N VAL A 61 -15.80 -1.50 -4.82
CA VAL A 61 -14.52 -1.15 -4.21
C VAL A 61 -14.71 -0.52 -2.85
N TYR A 62 -13.91 -0.98 -1.89
CA TYR A 62 -13.90 -0.46 -0.53
C TYR A 62 -12.47 -0.49 0.04
N ARG A 63 -12.29 0.21 1.16
CA ARG A 63 -11.05 0.19 1.94
C ARG A 63 -11.43 -0.10 3.39
N GLU A 64 -10.69 -1.00 4.03
CA GLU A 64 -10.83 -1.19 5.47
C GLU A 64 -10.26 0.02 6.21
N THR A 65 -11.02 0.54 7.18
CA THR A 65 -10.58 1.65 8.03
C THR A 65 -9.25 1.27 8.68
N ASN A 66 -8.22 2.10 8.48
CA ASN A 66 -6.83 1.93 8.96
C ASN A 66 -5.89 1.06 8.12
N ILE A 67 -6.28 0.60 6.93
CA ILE A 67 -5.38 -0.12 6.01
C ILE A 67 -5.24 0.67 4.71
N ALA A 68 -4.01 0.76 4.20
CA ALA A 68 -3.72 1.40 2.90
C ALA A 68 -4.19 0.56 1.69
N ASN A 69 -4.66 -0.67 1.93
CA ASN A 69 -5.06 -1.62 0.91
C ASN A 69 -6.46 -1.31 0.41
N ILE A 70 -6.66 -1.47 -0.89
CA ILE A 70 -7.95 -1.40 -1.54
C ILE A 70 -8.42 -2.84 -1.74
N TYR A 71 -9.72 -3.05 -1.57
CA TYR A 71 -10.37 -4.33 -1.77
C TYR A 71 -11.55 -4.16 -2.71
N SER A 72 -11.86 -5.21 -3.46
CA SER A 72 -13.01 -5.28 -4.34
C SER A 72 -13.81 -6.55 -4.12
N THR A 73 -15.13 -6.42 -4.07
CA THR A 73 -16.08 -7.53 -4.07
C THR A 73 -16.57 -7.89 -5.47
N ASP A 74 -15.87 -7.46 -6.53
CA ASP A 74 -16.27 -7.72 -7.90
C ASP A 74 -16.43 -9.25 -8.14
N PRO A 75 -17.61 -9.72 -8.58
CA PRO A 75 -17.89 -11.15 -8.73
C PRO A 75 -17.04 -11.83 -9.83
N GLN A 76 -16.37 -11.06 -10.69
CA GLN A 76 -15.49 -11.58 -11.72
C GLN A 76 -14.12 -12.02 -11.16
N ILE A 77 -13.71 -11.52 -9.98
CA ILE A 77 -12.39 -11.80 -9.38
C ILE A 77 -12.13 -13.30 -9.19
N PRO A 78 -13.03 -14.09 -8.55
CA PRO A 78 -12.80 -15.53 -8.39
C PRO A 78 -12.66 -16.26 -9.72
N THR A 79 -13.41 -15.84 -10.75
CA THR A 79 -13.37 -16.44 -12.08
C THR A 79 -12.05 -16.11 -12.78
N PHE A 80 -11.61 -14.85 -12.73
CA PHE A 80 -10.33 -14.39 -13.28
C PHE A 80 -9.16 -15.18 -12.68
N ASN A 81 -9.11 -15.25 -11.34
CA ASN A 81 -8.06 -15.97 -10.61
C ASN A 81 -8.08 -17.47 -10.90
N ARG A 82 -9.26 -18.07 -11.06
CA ARG A 82 -9.40 -19.48 -11.44
C ARG A 82 -8.88 -19.75 -12.85
N ILE A 83 -9.22 -18.91 -13.84
CA ILE A 83 -8.75 -19.10 -15.22
C ILE A 83 -7.22 -19.01 -15.25
N PHE A 84 -6.64 -18.02 -14.59
CA PHE A 84 -5.19 -17.86 -14.54
C PHE A 84 -4.50 -19.03 -13.83
N SER A 85 -5.02 -19.49 -12.68
CA SER A 85 -4.42 -20.60 -11.94
C SER A 85 -4.51 -21.93 -12.69
N GLN A 86 -5.63 -22.19 -13.37
CA GLN A 86 -5.79 -23.38 -14.20
C GLN A 86 -4.82 -23.41 -15.39
N ALA A 87 -4.60 -22.27 -16.04
CA ALA A 87 -3.65 -22.15 -17.14
C ALA A 87 -2.18 -22.28 -16.69
N ASN A 88 -1.92 -22.17 -15.39
CA ASN A 88 -0.58 -22.14 -14.80
C ASN A 88 -0.39 -23.15 -13.65
N ALA A 89 -1.06 -24.30 -13.75
CA ALA A 89 -1.02 -25.35 -12.72
C ALA A 89 0.38 -25.95 -12.50
N HIS A 90 1.31 -25.72 -13.43
CA HIS A 90 2.71 -26.15 -13.33
C HIS A 90 3.56 -25.31 -12.37
N ILE A 91 3.09 -24.13 -11.94
CA ILE A 91 3.87 -23.25 -11.07
C ILE A 91 3.95 -23.85 -9.66
N PRO A 92 5.15 -24.18 -9.14
CA PRO A 92 5.30 -24.72 -7.80
C PRO A 92 5.01 -23.64 -6.76
N ASN A 93 4.39 -24.03 -5.64
CA ASN A 93 4.06 -23.12 -4.54
C ASN A 93 3.28 -21.86 -5.02
N PHE A 94 2.29 -22.05 -5.90
CA PHE A 94 1.51 -20.98 -6.53
C PHE A 94 1.13 -19.84 -5.58
N ALA A 95 0.58 -20.15 -4.40
CA ALA A 95 0.15 -19.16 -3.41
C ALA A 95 1.28 -18.29 -2.84
N LYS A 96 2.53 -18.74 -2.90
CA LYS A 96 3.71 -17.94 -2.50
C LYS A 96 4.29 -17.15 -3.66
N ALA A 97 4.24 -17.70 -4.87
CA ALA A 97 4.85 -17.11 -6.06
C ALA A 97 3.95 -16.08 -6.74
N ILE A 98 2.63 -16.23 -6.60
CA ILE A 98 1.61 -15.40 -7.23
C ILE A 98 0.88 -14.60 -6.15
N LYS A 99 0.81 -13.28 -6.34
CA LYS A 99 0.07 -12.37 -5.47
C LYS A 99 -1.14 -11.83 -6.21
N THR A 100 -2.22 -11.60 -5.49
CA THR A 100 -3.40 -10.91 -6.03
C THR A 100 -3.73 -9.73 -5.13
N TYR A 101 -4.08 -8.60 -5.73
CA TYR A 101 -4.42 -7.38 -5.00
C TYR A 101 -5.15 -6.40 -5.90
N ASP A 102 -5.90 -5.48 -5.29
CA ASP A 102 -6.55 -4.39 -6.00
C ASP A 102 -5.71 -3.11 -5.87
N PHE A 103 -5.65 -2.31 -6.93
CA PHE A 103 -4.96 -1.03 -6.91
C PHE A 103 -5.67 0.05 -7.72
N ASP A 104 -5.49 1.29 -7.29
CA ASP A 104 -6.00 2.46 -7.99
C ASP A 104 -4.94 3.03 -8.95
N SER A 105 -5.34 3.26 -10.20
CA SER A 105 -4.52 3.94 -11.22
C SER A 105 -4.19 5.40 -10.88
N GLY A 106 -4.97 6.05 -10.02
CA GLY A 106 -4.80 7.44 -9.59
C GLY A 106 -3.76 7.67 -8.48
N GLY A 107 -3.11 6.63 -7.96
CA GLY A 107 -2.06 6.80 -6.95
C GLY A 107 -1.82 5.55 -6.10
N THR A 108 -0.55 5.20 -5.95
CA THR A 108 0.00 3.91 -5.50
C THR A 108 -0.56 3.37 -4.19
N SER A 109 -1.47 2.40 -4.26
CA SER A 109 -1.58 1.32 -3.28
C SER A 109 -0.74 0.12 -3.75
N ILE A 110 0.54 0.36 -4.03
CA ILE A 110 1.49 -0.76 -4.02
C ILE A 110 1.54 -1.15 -2.53
N PRO A 111 1.28 -2.41 -2.14
CA PRO A 111 1.50 -2.83 -0.76
C PRO A 111 2.95 -2.50 -0.44
N ILE A 112 3.15 -1.52 0.46
CA ILE A 112 4.48 -1.13 0.89
C ILE A 112 5.10 -2.41 1.46
N PRO A 113 6.24 -2.88 0.93
CA PRO A 113 6.91 -4.05 1.49
C PRO A 113 7.05 -3.84 3.00
N THR A 114 6.70 -4.84 3.80
CA THR A 114 6.78 -4.74 5.27
C THR A 114 8.14 -4.22 5.72
N SER A 115 9.21 -4.62 5.04
CA SER A 115 10.57 -4.11 5.27
C SER A 115 10.69 -2.58 5.16
N VAL A 116 10.05 -1.95 4.18
CA VAL A 116 10.09 -0.49 3.98
C VAL A 116 9.23 0.23 5.02
N LYS A 117 8.12 -0.39 5.45
CA LYS A 117 7.28 0.13 6.52
C LYS A 117 8.01 0.12 7.85
N ASP A 118 8.63 -1.01 8.19
CA ASP A 118 9.37 -1.20 9.44
C ASP A 118 10.58 -0.25 9.51
N GLU A 119 11.25 -0.03 8.37
CA GLU A 119 12.39 0.88 8.27
C GLU A 119 11.97 2.36 8.40
N ALA A 120 10.86 2.76 7.76
CA ALA A 120 10.31 4.11 7.90
C ALA A 120 9.81 4.41 9.33
N GLU A 121 9.19 3.43 9.98
CA GLU A 121 8.66 3.56 11.35
C GLU A 121 9.80 3.68 12.37
N LYS A 122 10.91 2.98 12.14
CA LYS A 122 12.14 3.11 12.92
C LYS A 122 12.80 4.49 12.75
N ILE A 123 12.95 4.96 11.51
CA ILE A 123 13.51 6.29 11.21
C ILE A 123 12.67 7.39 11.87
N TYR A 124 11.35 7.29 11.80
CA TYR A 124 10.45 8.26 12.44
C TYR A 124 10.63 8.30 13.97
N LYS A 125 10.78 7.13 14.61
CA LYS A 125 11.00 7.05 16.06
C LYS A 125 12.32 7.70 16.48
N ASP A 126 13.39 7.42 15.75
CA ASP A 126 14.72 7.96 16.04
C ASP A 126 14.75 9.49 15.89
N ILE A 127 14.15 10.02 14.82
CA ILE A 127 14.04 11.47 14.60
C ILE A 127 13.23 12.13 15.72
N ARG A 128 12.10 11.54 16.10
CA ARG A 128 11.24 12.05 17.17
C ARG A 128 11.98 12.10 18.50
N GLU A 129 12.73 11.07 18.85
CA GLU A 129 13.50 10.99 20.09
C GLU A 129 14.61 12.04 20.11
N ILE A 130 15.36 12.20 19.03
CA ILE A 130 16.39 13.23 18.88
C ILE A 130 15.80 14.64 19.07
N LEU A 131 14.66 14.93 18.45
CA LEU A 131 14.00 16.23 18.57
C LEU A 131 13.54 16.50 20.01
N ILE A 132 13.03 15.49 20.72
CA ILE A 132 12.63 15.63 22.13
C ILE A 132 13.85 15.90 23.01
N VAL A 133 14.94 15.14 22.84
CA VAL A 133 16.17 15.33 23.63
C VAL A 133 16.77 16.70 23.37
N ALA A 134 16.82 17.14 22.10
CA ALA A 134 17.32 18.46 21.73
C ALA A 134 16.48 19.58 22.35
N LEU A 135 15.15 19.43 22.35
CA LEU A 135 14.24 20.38 22.98
C LEU A 135 14.46 20.45 24.49
N ILE A 136 14.59 19.31 25.17
CA ILE A 136 14.86 19.27 26.61
C ILE A 136 16.21 19.90 26.94
N ALA A 137 17.26 19.59 26.19
CA ALA A 137 18.59 20.18 26.37
C ALA A 137 18.56 21.70 26.18
N PHE A 138 17.85 22.17 25.16
CA PHE A 138 17.67 23.61 24.91
C PHE A 138 16.92 24.30 26.05
N LEU A 139 15.83 23.70 26.55
CA LEU A 139 15.06 24.24 27.67
C LEU A 139 15.87 24.25 28.98
N LEU A 140 16.62 23.19 29.27
CA LEU A 140 17.53 23.14 30.43
C LEU A 140 18.64 24.18 30.32
N TRP A 141 19.19 24.41 29.12
CA TRP A 141 20.16 25.46 28.89
C TRP A 141 19.56 26.86 29.08
N GLN A 142 18.34 27.11 28.63
CA GLN A 142 17.64 28.39 28.86
C GLN A 142 17.36 28.65 30.35
N ILE A 143 17.03 27.60 31.12
CA ILE A 143 16.67 27.75 32.53
C ILE A 143 17.92 27.85 33.43
N PHE A 144 18.96 27.05 33.17
CA PHE A 144 20.12 26.90 34.07
C PHE A 144 21.46 27.37 33.46
N GLY A 145 21.50 27.72 32.18
CA GLY A 145 22.74 28.09 31.48
C GLY A 145 23.40 29.34 32.05
N ASP A 146 22.61 30.31 32.50
CA ASP A 146 23.10 31.54 33.13
C ASP A 146 23.67 31.30 34.55
N GLU A 147 23.08 30.37 35.32
CA GLU A 147 23.58 29.99 36.65
C GLU A 147 24.92 29.23 36.58
N ILE A 148 25.10 28.40 35.56
CA ILE A 148 26.34 27.62 35.35
C ILE A 148 27.47 28.51 34.80
N MET A 149 27.18 29.43 33.87
CA MET A 149 28.18 30.35 33.31
C MET A 149 28.52 31.54 34.23
N GLY A 150 27.67 31.87 35.21
CA GLY A 150 27.89 32.93 36.19
C GLY A 150 29.06 32.69 37.16
N ARG A 151 29.55 31.45 37.29
CA ARG A 151 30.69 31.11 38.19
C ARG A 151 32.08 31.50 37.67
N LYS A 152 32.22 31.99 36.43
CA LYS A 152 33.52 32.38 35.84
C LYS A 152 33.78 33.89 35.79
N LYS A 153 32.86 34.73 36.28
CA LYS A 153 33.04 36.19 36.39
C LYS A 153 32.99 36.62 37.86
N ARG A 154 34.01 36.26 38.64
CA ARG A 154 34.46 37.01 39.81
C ARG A 154 35.89 36.65 40.13
#